data_AF-A0A1H3P648-F1
#
_entry.id   AF-A0A1H3P648-F1
#
_cell.length_a   1.000
_cell.length_b   1.000
_cell.length_c   1.000
_cell.angle_alpha   90.00
_cell.angle_beta   90.00
_cell.angle_gamma   90.00
#
_symmetry.space_group_name_H-M   'P 1'
#
loop_
_entity.id
_entity.type
_entity.pdbx_description
1 polymer ?
#
loop_
_entity_poly.entity_id
_entity_poly.type
_entity_poly.pdbx_seq_one_letter_code
_entity_poly.pdbx_strand_id
1 'polypeptide(L)'
;MPAYTLESQLPFGLLVRADFPGQTIAGISAAQLTEWVQAHRILIFRGFELFDKTPFALYAQQLGEPLQWPFGAINELKVKADAKNYLYTPSAVPLHWDGAFIGRIPYLIFFQCVKAPRAEDRGGTTFADTGRALARATAAQRARWAKATLRYRTEKIVHYGGTLTQRLLQAHPVTGEPTLRFAEPVRDLNPVSVEVLGATPAEQADLIAELQAALYAPEVFYIHSWQDNDIVLADNHVLLHGRDAFLNPNERHIQRINLLARPAHGGLAQFLKNSKTLRRTEFLIAEIPIFLIPIFLSAEDFRFLKTPVLYVGLAGIYLLFNFGDMVNAYADRRVDAVYKSHLSNAIFELGGPGVRWQMRASVAGTVLISIWLTQHTGRWQFVPLTLIGWALGFQYSWRPIHFKSRGLWQLSALWAVIFFGPMAYTGSLVTRFPKPAVLTLAAAYGLLQVGVLMLNNAEDYTEDRAAGLHTAIVALGLHRSMRVAQALTSGAGLLVLGSFAYLFRAEKLPKAAYGALLPLAGAVAYVAQGYETVNRKIADLDEVAATAVLKENGMRVPQWLKATAYTSLLAASVLFAARVLRPKPALA
;
A
#
# COMPACT_ATOMS: atom_id res chain seq x y z
N MET A 1 -3.88 -24.04 -32.71
CA MET A 1 -5.02 -23.36 -32.04
C MET A 1 -5.00 -23.80 -30.59
N PRO A 2 -5.30 -22.93 -29.60
CA PRO A 2 -5.43 -23.40 -28.22
C PRO A 2 -6.56 -24.43 -28.17
N ALA A 3 -6.25 -25.62 -27.66
CA ALA A 3 -7.19 -26.73 -27.56
C ALA A 3 -7.95 -26.60 -26.23
N TYR A 4 -9.22 -26.21 -26.27
CA TYR A 4 -10.13 -26.22 -25.15
C TYR A 4 -11.55 -26.49 -25.65
N THR A 5 -12.43 -26.99 -24.77
CA THR A 5 -13.86 -27.13 -25.07
C THR A 5 -14.67 -26.03 -24.39
N LEU A 6 -15.71 -25.55 -25.08
CA LEU A 6 -16.60 -24.48 -24.64
C LEU A 6 -18.00 -25.03 -24.37
N GLU A 7 -18.56 -24.72 -23.20
CA GLU A 7 -19.87 -25.18 -22.76
C GLU A 7 -20.63 -24.02 -22.12
N SER A 8 -21.75 -23.61 -22.73
CA SER A 8 -22.60 -22.55 -22.15
C SER A 8 -23.27 -23.04 -20.87
N GLN A 9 -23.30 -22.20 -19.84
CA GLN A 9 -23.91 -22.51 -18.55
C GLN A 9 -25.29 -21.86 -18.42
N LEU A 10 -26.17 -22.51 -17.66
CA LEU A 10 -27.49 -21.99 -17.30
C LEU A 10 -27.48 -21.43 -15.87
N PRO A 11 -28.19 -20.32 -15.60
CA PRO A 11 -28.90 -19.50 -16.57
C PRO A 11 -28.00 -18.66 -17.49
N PHE A 12 -26.75 -18.40 -17.09
CA PHE A 12 -25.73 -17.70 -17.87
C PHE A 12 -24.32 -18.19 -17.49
N GLY A 13 -23.32 -17.84 -18.29
CA GLY A 13 -21.92 -18.19 -18.08
C GLY A 13 -21.31 -19.03 -19.20
N LEU A 14 -19.99 -19.12 -19.20
CA LEU A 14 -19.22 -19.96 -20.12
C LEU A 14 -18.24 -20.81 -19.32
N LEU A 15 -18.37 -22.12 -19.45
CA LEU A 15 -17.38 -23.08 -18.97
C LEU A 15 -16.39 -23.37 -20.09
N VAL A 16 -15.12 -23.18 -19.79
CA VAL A 16 -13.97 -23.49 -20.64
C VAL A 16 -13.22 -24.64 -19.97
N ARG A 17 -13.12 -25.79 -20.64
CA ARG A 17 -12.38 -26.94 -20.10
C ARG A 17 -11.05 -27.08 -20.83
N ALA A 18 -9.99 -27.32 -20.06
CA ALA A 18 -8.71 -27.70 -20.62
C ALA A 18 -8.82 -29.06 -21.32
N ASP A 19 -8.14 -29.21 -22.47
CA ASP A 19 -8.15 -30.46 -23.23
C ASP A 19 -7.07 -31.43 -22.76
N PHE A 20 -6.06 -30.95 -22.03
CA PHE A 20 -4.98 -31.77 -21.48
C PHE A 20 -4.44 -31.21 -20.15
N PRO A 21 -3.85 -32.06 -19.28
CA PRO A 21 -3.21 -31.62 -18.05
C PRO A 21 -2.06 -30.65 -18.30
N GLY A 22 -1.85 -29.68 -17.41
CA GLY A 22 -0.76 -28.70 -17.54
C GLY A 22 -1.10 -27.45 -18.35
N GLN A 23 -2.32 -27.37 -18.91
CA GLN A 23 -2.75 -26.22 -19.68
C GLN A 23 -2.99 -24.99 -18.79
N THR A 24 -2.58 -23.81 -19.23
CA THR A 24 -2.75 -22.54 -18.50
C THR A 24 -3.66 -21.58 -19.27
N ILE A 25 -4.42 -20.74 -18.56
CA ILE A 25 -5.27 -19.72 -19.20
C ILE A 25 -4.45 -18.57 -19.81
N ALA A 26 -3.14 -18.51 -19.54
CA ALA A 26 -2.23 -17.52 -20.12
C ALA A 26 -2.12 -17.63 -21.65
N GLY A 27 -2.49 -18.78 -22.23
CA GLY A 27 -2.59 -18.96 -23.68
C GLY A 27 -3.82 -18.30 -24.33
N ILE A 28 -4.76 -17.77 -23.54
CA ILE A 28 -5.97 -17.09 -24.00
C ILE A 28 -5.73 -15.58 -24.00
N SER A 29 -5.99 -14.92 -25.11
CA SER A 29 -5.73 -13.48 -25.24
C SER A 29 -6.67 -12.66 -24.34
N ALA A 30 -6.18 -11.53 -23.82
CA ALA A 30 -7.02 -10.62 -23.03
C ALA A 30 -8.24 -10.10 -23.82
N ALA A 31 -8.11 -9.94 -25.14
CA ALA A 31 -9.22 -9.57 -26.02
C ALA A 31 -10.30 -10.65 -26.04
N GLN A 32 -9.92 -11.93 -26.18
CA GLN A 32 -10.86 -13.05 -26.15
C GLN A 32 -11.56 -13.18 -24.79
N LEU A 33 -10.81 -13.04 -23.69
CA LEU A 33 -11.38 -13.04 -22.35
C LEU A 33 -12.37 -11.88 -22.17
N THR A 34 -12.05 -10.70 -22.68
CA THR A 34 -12.95 -9.53 -22.61
C THR A 34 -14.24 -9.76 -23.39
N GLU A 35 -14.14 -10.30 -24.62
CA GLU A 35 -15.30 -10.66 -25.43
C GLU A 35 -16.20 -11.68 -24.71
N TRP A 36 -15.61 -12.75 -24.19
CA TRP A 36 -16.37 -13.77 -23.47
C TRP A 36 -16.99 -13.24 -22.18
N VAL A 37 -16.28 -12.42 -21.39
CA VAL A 37 -16.85 -11.79 -20.19
C VAL A 37 -18.05 -10.92 -20.56
N GLN A 38 -17.96 -10.12 -21.62
CA GLN A 38 -19.09 -9.29 -22.05
C GLN A 38 -20.28 -10.13 -22.50
N ALA A 39 -20.05 -11.22 -23.23
CA ALA A 39 -21.12 -12.08 -23.73
C ALA A 39 -21.76 -12.97 -22.64
N HIS A 40 -20.95 -13.51 -21.73
CA HIS A 40 -21.36 -14.57 -20.80
C HIS A 40 -21.40 -14.14 -19.33
N ARG A 41 -20.88 -12.96 -18.99
CA ARG A 41 -20.80 -12.32 -17.66
C ARG A 41 -19.88 -13.03 -16.65
N ILE A 42 -19.87 -14.36 -16.67
CA ILE A 42 -18.98 -15.21 -15.87
C ILE A 42 -18.29 -16.24 -16.77
N LEU A 43 -16.97 -16.35 -16.60
CA LEU A 43 -16.15 -17.39 -17.24
C LEU A 43 -15.63 -18.33 -16.16
N ILE A 44 -15.75 -19.62 -16.40
CA ILE A 44 -15.32 -20.69 -15.50
C ILE A 44 -14.30 -21.52 -16.27
N PHE A 45 -13.06 -21.57 -15.79
CA PHE A 45 -11.99 -22.36 -16.39
C PHE A 45 -11.73 -23.57 -15.50
N ARG A 46 -11.90 -24.77 -16.07
CA ARG A 46 -11.77 -26.04 -15.34
C ARG A 46 -10.71 -26.93 -15.95
N GLY A 47 -9.90 -27.57 -15.11
CA GLY A 47 -8.79 -28.41 -15.52
C GLY A 47 -7.53 -27.64 -15.95
N PHE A 48 -7.54 -26.30 -15.82
CA PHE A 48 -6.35 -25.47 -16.03
C PHE A 48 -5.48 -25.43 -14.77
N GLU A 49 -4.17 -25.26 -14.94
CA GLU A 49 -3.26 -25.04 -13.82
C GLU A 49 -3.48 -23.66 -13.19
N LEU A 50 -3.39 -23.62 -11.86
CA LEU A 50 -3.40 -22.38 -11.10
C LEU A 50 -2.09 -21.63 -11.24
N PHE A 51 -2.14 -20.33 -10.97
CA PHE A 51 -0.95 -19.52 -10.85
C PHE A 51 -0.46 -19.51 -9.42
N ASP A 52 0.85 -19.61 -9.22
CA ASP A 52 1.47 -19.15 -7.98
C ASP A 52 1.19 -17.66 -7.76
N LYS A 53 1.28 -17.19 -6.51
CA LYS A 53 0.90 -15.81 -6.12
C LYS A 53 1.48 -14.72 -7.02
N THR A 54 2.80 -14.75 -7.27
CA THR A 54 3.46 -13.72 -8.08
C THR A 54 3.04 -13.79 -9.56
N PRO A 55 3.11 -14.94 -10.26
CA PRO A 55 2.52 -15.10 -11.59
C PRO A 55 1.05 -14.67 -11.66
N PHE A 56 0.24 -14.99 -10.64
CA PHE A 56 -1.19 -14.65 -10.59
C PHE A 56 -1.38 -13.13 -10.65
N ALA A 57 -0.69 -12.39 -9.77
CA ALA A 57 -0.76 -10.94 -9.72
C ALA A 57 -0.24 -10.27 -11.01
N LEU A 58 0.85 -10.80 -11.57
CA LEU A 58 1.44 -10.30 -12.82
C LEU A 58 0.54 -10.56 -14.03
N TYR A 59 -0.13 -11.71 -14.08
CA TYR A 59 -1.08 -12.03 -15.13
C TYR A 59 -2.34 -11.17 -15.01
N ALA A 60 -2.88 -10.99 -13.80
CA ALA A 60 -4.04 -10.14 -13.55
C ALA A 60 -3.79 -8.68 -13.96
N GLN A 61 -2.56 -8.18 -13.79
CA GLN A 61 -2.14 -6.84 -14.25
C GLN A 61 -2.25 -6.66 -15.79
N GLN A 62 -2.16 -7.74 -16.56
CA GLN A 62 -2.35 -7.70 -18.02
C GLN A 62 -3.82 -7.51 -18.39
N LEU A 63 -4.75 -7.97 -17.54
CA LEU A 63 -6.19 -7.85 -17.76
C LEU A 63 -6.73 -6.49 -17.30
N GLY A 64 -6.19 -5.90 -16.22
CA GLY A 64 -6.60 -4.59 -15.71
C GLY A 64 -5.61 -3.99 -14.72
N GLU A 65 -5.94 -2.85 -14.11
CA GLU A 65 -5.17 -2.29 -12.97
C GLU A 65 -5.61 -3.03 -11.68
N PRO A 66 -4.74 -3.81 -11.01
CA PRO A 66 -5.11 -4.45 -9.75
C PRO A 66 -5.41 -3.40 -8.67
N LEU A 67 -6.58 -3.52 -8.05
CA LEU A 67 -6.96 -2.65 -6.94
C LEU A 67 -6.11 -3.00 -5.71
N GLN A 68 -5.36 -2.02 -5.20
CA GLN A 68 -4.55 -2.16 -4.00
C GLN A 68 -5.42 -2.15 -2.74
N TRP A 69 -5.29 -3.19 -1.92
CA TRP A 69 -5.85 -3.26 -0.57
C TRP A 69 -4.73 -3.23 0.49
N PRO A 70 -5.04 -3.05 1.79
CA PRO A 70 -4.02 -3.13 2.85
C PRO A 70 -3.24 -4.46 2.87
N PHE A 71 -3.86 -5.56 2.42
CA PHE A 71 -3.25 -6.88 2.32
C PHE A 71 -2.53 -7.14 0.98
N GLY A 72 -2.51 -6.18 0.06
CA GLY A 72 -1.98 -6.36 -1.30
C GLY A 72 -3.05 -6.47 -2.38
N ALA A 73 -2.72 -7.12 -3.50
CA ALA A 73 -3.63 -7.41 -4.61
C ALA A 73 -4.47 -8.67 -4.41
N ILE A 74 -3.94 -9.67 -3.70
CA ILE A 74 -4.57 -10.99 -3.56
C ILE A 74 -5.26 -11.08 -2.21
N ASN A 75 -6.59 -11.18 -2.22
CA ASN A 75 -7.37 -11.49 -1.04
C ASN A 75 -7.44 -13.00 -0.83
N GLU A 76 -7.01 -13.47 0.35
CA GLU A 76 -7.01 -14.87 0.76
C GLU A 76 -8.33 -15.20 1.49
N LEU A 77 -9.32 -15.68 0.74
CA LEU A 77 -10.64 -16.04 1.26
C LEU A 77 -10.62 -17.46 1.84
N LYS A 78 -10.27 -17.54 3.13
CA LYS A 78 -10.34 -18.76 3.94
C LYS A 78 -11.45 -18.64 4.97
N VAL A 79 -12.23 -19.70 5.17
CA VAL A 79 -13.25 -19.71 6.22
C VAL A 79 -12.55 -19.82 7.58
N LYS A 80 -12.92 -18.95 8.51
CA LYS A 80 -12.39 -18.91 9.87
C LYS A 80 -13.55 -18.76 10.85
N ALA A 81 -13.66 -19.67 11.81
CA ALA A 81 -14.78 -19.71 12.75
C ALA A 81 -14.89 -18.45 13.63
N ASP A 82 -13.78 -17.75 13.88
CA ASP A 82 -13.65 -16.59 14.77
C ASP A 82 -13.49 -15.25 14.03
N ALA A 83 -13.84 -15.19 12.74
CA ALA A 83 -13.63 -13.98 11.95
C ALA A 83 -14.54 -12.80 12.35
N LYS A 84 -13.95 -11.60 12.43
CA LYS A 84 -14.66 -10.34 12.71
C LYS A 84 -15.43 -9.76 11.51
N ASN A 85 -15.35 -10.39 10.34
CA ASN A 85 -15.97 -9.93 9.11
C ASN A 85 -16.78 -11.08 8.48
N TYR A 86 -18.05 -10.82 8.18
CA TYR A 86 -19.02 -11.80 7.68
C TYR A 86 -18.59 -12.50 6.38
N LEU A 87 -17.71 -11.88 5.57
CA LEU A 87 -17.14 -12.53 4.39
C LEU A 87 -16.34 -13.81 4.71
N TYR A 88 -15.82 -13.92 5.93
CA TYR A 88 -15.02 -15.06 6.38
C TYR A 88 -15.75 -15.98 7.36
N THR A 89 -17.00 -15.65 7.73
CA THR A 89 -17.84 -16.50 8.60
C THR A 89 -18.53 -17.61 7.79
N PRO A 90 -19.22 -18.57 8.43
CA PRO A 90 -20.01 -19.59 7.73
C PRO A 90 -21.37 -19.11 7.17
N SER A 91 -21.85 -17.94 7.58
CA SER A 91 -23.17 -17.40 7.21
C SER A 91 -23.31 -17.12 5.71
N ALA A 92 -24.54 -16.99 5.20
CA ALA A 92 -24.74 -16.47 3.86
C ALA A 92 -24.20 -15.03 3.75
N VAL A 93 -23.64 -14.69 2.58
CA VAL A 93 -23.21 -13.34 2.22
C VAL A 93 -24.26 -12.80 1.24
N PRO A 94 -25.01 -11.74 1.62
CA PRO A 94 -26.03 -11.18 0.76
C PRO A 94 -25.47 -10.59 -0.55
N LEU A 95 -26.33 -10.42 -1.55
CA LEU A 95 -25.96 -9.87 -2.85
C LEU A 95 -25.44 -8.43 -2.71
N HIS A 96 -24.26 -8.18 -3.28
CA HIS A 96 -23.61 -6.88 -3.32
C HIS A 96 -22.66 -6.79 -4.53
N TRP A 97 -21.90 -5.69 -4.64
CA TRP A 97 -20.81 -5.57 -5.59
C TRP A 97 -19.54 -5.08 -4.88
N ASP A 98 -18.37 -5.46 -5.40
CA ASP A 98 -17.09 -5.06 -4.80
C ASP A 98 -16.79 -3.58 -5.13
N GLY A 99 -16.11 -2.89 -4.20
CA GLY A 99 -15.64 -1.50 -4.38
C GLY A 99 -16.63 -0.40 -3.99
N ALA A 100 -17.83 -0.74 -3.52
CA ALA A 100 -18.90 0.18 -3.13
C ALA A 100 -18.42 1.36 -2.24
N PHE A 101 -17.83 1.07 -1.08
CA PHE A 101 -17.45 2.09 -0.09
C PHE A 101 -16.09 2.75 -0.35
N ILE A 102 -15.35 2.33 -1.37
CA ILE A 102 -14.02 2.87 -1.71
C ILE A 102 -14.12 3.89 -2.86
N GLY A 103 -15.24 3.92 -3.59
CA GLY A 103 -15.43 4.81 -4.73
C GLY A 103 -14.60 4.42 -5.97
N ARG A 104 -13.94 3.26 -5.95
CA ARG A 104 -13.27 2.65 -7.11
C ARG A 104 -13.87 1.26 -7.33
N ILE A 105 -14.80 1.16 -8.27
CA ILE A 105 -15.51 -0.08 -8.56
C ILE A 105 -14.67 -0.91 -9.55
N PRO A 106 -14.22 -2.12 -9.18
CA PRO A 106 -13.60 -3.07 -10.11
C PRO A 106 -14.57 -3.42 -11.24
N TYR A 107 -14.07 -3.58 -12.46
CA TYR A 107 -14.87 -4.09 -13.58
C TYR A 107 -14.87 -5.62 -13.61
N LEU A 108 -13.79 -6.24 -13.15
CA LEU A 108 -13.60 -7.68 -13.19
C LEU A 108 -13.13 -8.20 -11.83
N ILE A 109 -13.72 -9.30 -11.39
CA ILE A 109 -13.24 -10.09 -10.26
C ILE A 109 -12.59 -11.35 -10.81
N PHE A 110 -11.36 -11.60 -10.39
CA PHE A 110 -10.57 -12.75 -10.80
C PHE A 110 -10.32 -13.66 -9.61
N PHE A 111 -10.90 -14.85 -9.64
CA PHE A 111 -10.75 -15.88 -8.62
C PHE A 111 -9.89 -17.05 -9.10
N GLN A 112 -9.15 -17.65 -8.16
CA GLN A 112 -8.63 -19.01 -8.31
C GLN A 112 -8.92 -19.84 -7.05
N CYS A 113 -9.40 -21.07 -7.24
CA CYS A 113 -9.77 -21.98 -6.17
C CYS A 113 -8.61 -22.92 -5.81
N VAL A 114 -7.92 -22.61 -4.71
CA VAL A 114 -6.83 -23.45 -4.20
C VAL A 114 -7.39 -24.71 -3.53
N LYS A 115 -8.51 -24.54 -2.80
CA LYS A 115 -9.25 -25.65 -2.20
C LYS A 115 -10.74 -25.35 -2.19
N ALA A 116 -11.53 -26.20 -2.84
CA ALA A 116 -12.98 -26.13 -2.85
C ALA A 116 -13.58 -26.81 -1.61
N PRO A 117 -14.73 -26.31 -1.11
CA PRO A 117 -15.55 -27.07 -0.18
C PRO A 117 -16.10 -28.33 -0.86
N ARG A 118 -16.45 -29.34 -0.05
CA ARG A 118 -17.17 -30.50 -0.56
C ARG A 118 -18.55 -30.06 -1.03
N ALA A 119 -19.09 -30.75 -2.03
CA ALA A 119 -20.38 -30.36 -2.62
C ALA A 119 -21.52 -30.36 -1.58
N GLU A 120 -21.49 -31.32 -0.67
CA GLU A 120 -22.44 -31.46 0.45
C GLU A 120 -22.34 -30.32 1.48
N ASP A 121 -21.20 -29.64 1.57
CA ASP A 121 -20.96 -28.58 2.57
C ASP A 121 -21.49 -27.20 2.13
N ARG A 122 -21.96 -27.08 0.88
CA ARG A 122 -22.45 -25.84 0.25
C ARG A 122 -21.42 -24.69 0.31
N GLY A 123 -21.87 -23.44 0.50
CA GLY A 123 -21.00 -22.26 0.50
C GLY A 123 -20.48 -21.83 -0.89
N GLY A 124 -21.20 -22.19 -1.94
CA GLY A 124 -20.94 -21.74 -3.31
C GLY A 124 -21.02 -20.21 -3.43
N THR A 125 -20.22 -19.64 -4.34
CA THR A 125 -20.33 -18.20 -4.64
C THR A 125 -21.56 -17.97 -5.50
N THR A 126 -22.39 -17.01 -5.14
CA THR A 126 -23.64 -16.73 -5.86
C THR A 126 -23.47 -15.49 -6.74
N PHE A 127 -24.16 -15.48 -7.89
CA PHE A 127 -24.13 -14.38 -8.86
C PHE A 127 -25.54 -14.13 -9.39
N ALA A 128 -25.95 -12.87 -9.44
CA ALA A 128 -27.21 -12.42 -10.04
C ALA A 128 -26.92 -11.48 -11.21
N ASP A 129 -27.37 -11.84 -12.42
CA ASP A 129 -27.23 -11.01 -13.62
C ASP A 129 -28.30 -9.92 -13.65
N THR A 130 -27.89 -8.69 -13.29
CA THR A 130 -28.83 -7.57 -13.21
C THR A 130 -29.38 -7.14 -14.56
N GLY A 131 -28.67 -7.41 -15.67
CA GLY A 131 -29.16 -7.18 -17.02
C GLY A 131 -30.34 -8.11 -17.34
N ARG A 132 -30.25 -9.38 -16.95
CA ARG A 132 -31.37 -10.34 -17.05
C ARG A 132 -32.55 -9.97 -16.16
N ALA A 133 -32.30 -9.52 -14.93
CA ALA A 133 -33.35 -9.01 -14.05
C ALA A 133 -34.10 -7.84 -14.70
N LEU A 134 -33.38 -6.90 -15.32
CA LEU A 134 -33.94 -5.75 -16.04
C LEU A 134 -34.73 -6.13 -17.29
N ALA A 135 -34.25 -7.11 -18.06
CA ALA A 135 -34.94 -7.61 -19.23
C ALA A 135 -36.30 -8.26 -18.86
N ARG A 136 -36.34 -8.97 -17.73
CA ARG A 136 -37.55 -9.64 -17.22
C ARG A 136 -38.52 -8.72 -16.48
N ALA A 137 -38.05 -7.58 -15.99
CA ALA A 137 -38.87 -6.63 -15.25
C ALA A 137 -40.07 -6.13 -16.09
N THR A 138 -41.18 -5.84 -15.42
CA THR A 138 -42.31 -5.15 -16.05
C THR A 138 -41.96 -3.69 -16.35
N ALA A 139 -42.73 -3.04 -17.24
CA ALA A 139 -42.55 -1.61 -17.52
C ALA A 139 -42.67 -0.75 -16.24
N ALA A 140 -43.60 -1.11 -15.35
CA ALA A 140 -43.80 -0.43 -14.07
C ALA A 140 -42.60 -0.60 -13.13
N GLN A 141 -42.04 -1.81 -13.02
CA GLN A 141 -40.83 -2.08 -12.25
C GLN A 141 -39.65 -1.26 -12.79
N ARG A 142 -39.38 -1.30 -14.11
CA ARG A 142 -38.32 -0.49 -14.72
C ARG A 142 -38.47 1.00 -14.45
N ALA A 143 -39.69 1.53 -14.54
CA ALA A 143 -39.96 2.94 -14.26
C ALA A 143 -39.69 3.31 -12.79
N ARG A 144 -40.04 2.43 -11.83
CA ARG A 144 -39.70 2.61 -10.41
C ARG A 144 -38.19 2.55 -10.19
N TRP A 145 -37.52 1.52 -10.72
CA TRP A 145 -36.09 1.31 -10.51
C TRP A 145 -35.24 2.44 -11.09
N ALA A 146 -35.64 3.01 -12.23
CA ALA A 146 -34.95 4.14 -12.85
C ALA A 146 -34.98 5.43 -11.99
N LYS A 147 -36.01 5.59 -11.15
CA LYS A 147 -36.17 6.73 -10.23
C LYS A 147 -35.51 6.51 -8.87
N ALA A 148 -35.35 5.26 -8.44
CA ALA A 148 -34.83 4.92 -7.14
C ALA A 148 -33.36 5.37 -6.95
N THR A 149 -33.10 6.03 -5.83
CA THR A 149 -31.75 6.37 -5.34
C THR A 149 -31.60 5.80 -3.95
N LEU A 150 -30.55 5.02 -3.72
CA LEU A 150 -30.31 4.32 -2.47
C LEU A 150 -29.11 4.91 -1.76
N ARG A 151 -29.22 5.04 -0.45
CA ARG A 151 -28.14 5.38 0.45
C ARG A 151 -27.82 4.18 1.33
N TYR A 152 -26.55 3.82 1.35
CA TYR A 152 -26.00 2.75 2.17
C TYR A 152 -25.20 3.37 3.32
N ARG A 153 -25.33 2.82 4.53
CA ARG A 153 -24.45 3.16 5.67
C ARG A 153 -23.99 1.90 6.38
N THR A 154 -22.70 1.84 6.70
CA THR A 154 -22.09 0.79 7.54
C THR A 154 -20.96 1.43 8.32
N GLU A 155 -20.68 0.89 9.52
CA GLU A 155 -19.54 1.35 10.30
C GLU A 155 -18.23 1.12 9.54
N LYS A 156 -17.31 2.07 9.66
CA LYS A 156 -16.02 1.99 8.97
C LYS A 156 -15.08 1.08 9.75
N ILE A 157 -14.98 -0.17 9.33
CA ILE A 157 -14.02 -1.14 9.86
C ILE A 157 -12.84 -1.25 8.89
N VAL A 158 -11.68 -0.76 9.34
CA VAL A 158 -10.43 -0.69 8.56
C VAL A 158 -10.60 0.11 7.24
N HIS A 159 -11.00 -0.57 6.17
CA HIS A 159 -11.14 -0.03 4.81
C HIS A 159 -12.55 -0.18 4.22
N TYR A 160 -13.44 -0.92 4.89
CA TYR A 160 -14.82 -1.11 4.47
C TYR A 160 -15.73 -0.28 5.37
N GLY A 161 -16.48 0.62 4.75
CA GLY A 161 -17.59 1.33 5.38
C GLY A 161 -17.56 2.85 5.27
N GLY A 162 -18.62 3.47 5.74
CA GLY A 162 -18.97 4.87 5.47
C GLY A 162 -20.39 5.00 4.92
N THR A 163 -20.65 6.13 4.26
CA THR A 163 -21.92 6.41 3.58
C THR A 163 -21.71 6.47 2.08
N LEU A 164 -22.55 5.76 1.34
CA LEU A 164 -22.57 5.77 -0.13
C LEU A 164 -23.98 6.13 -0.59
N THR A 165 -24.13 7.02 -1.57
CA THR A 165 -25.42 7.30 -2.22
C THR A 165 -25.27 7.08 -3.71
N GLN A 166 -26.19 6.32 -4.31
CA GLN A 166 -26.13 6.00 -5.73
C GLN A 166 -27.51 5.72 -6.32
N ARG A 167 -27.67 5.97 -7.61
CA ARG A 167 -28.85 5.55 -8.36
C ARG A 167 -28.88 4.03 -8.47
N LEU A 168 -30.07 3.44 -8.36
CA LEU A 168 -30.27 2.00 -8.51
C LEU A 168 -29.89 1.53 -9.92
N LEU A 169 -30.38 2.25 -10.93
CA LEU A 169 -30.08 1.96 -12.33
C LEU A 169 -28.89 2.79 -12.81
N GLN A 170 -27.87 2.12 -13.37
CA GLN A 170 -26.66 2.74 -13.90
C GLN A 170 -26.23 2.07 -15.21
N ALA A 171 -25.56 2.82 -16.09
CA ALA A 171 -24.94 2.24 -17.27
C ALA A 171 -23.66 1.48 -16.88
N HIS A 172 -23.44 0.32 -17.47
CA HIS A 172 -22.19 -0.40 -17.42
C HIS A 172 -21.09 0.48 -18.07
N PRO A 173 -19.96 0.74 -17.41
CA PRO A 173 -18.99 1.74 -17.90
C PRO A 173 -18.26 1.34 -19.19
N VAL A 174 -18.23 0.04 -19.51
CA VAL A 174 -17.66 -0.49 -20.77
C VAL A 174 -18.72 -0.68 -21.86
N THR A 175 -19.76 -1.48 -21.62
CA THR A 175 -20.78 -1.82 -22.64
C THR A 175 -21.89 -0.79 -22.79
N GLY A 176 -22.09 0.10 -21.81
CA GLY A 176 -23.21 1.05 -21.78
C GLY A 176 -24.57 0.44 -21.38
N GLU A 177 -24.65 -0.88 -21.22
CA GLU A 177 -25.89 -1.59 -20.87
C GLU A 177 -26.43 -1.15 -19.49
N PRO A 178 -27.75 -1.07 -19.29
CA PRO A 178 -28.31 -0.76 -17.99
C PRO A 178 -28.08 -1.92 -17.00
N THR A 179 -27.66 -1.57 -15.78
CA THR A 179 -27.34 -2.51 -14.69
C THR A 179 -27.99 -2.03 -13.39
N LEU A 180 -28.22 -2.96 -12.45
CA LEU A 180 -28.71 -2.63 -11.11
C LEU A 180 -27.54 -2.57 -10.10
N ARG A 181 -27.57 -1.55 -9.24
CA ARG A 181 -26.59 -1.31 -8.17
C ARG A 181 -27.28 -1.39 -6.83
N PHE A 182 -27.48 -2.62 -6.40
CA PHE A 182 -28.17 -2.97 -5.17
C PHE A 182 -27.26 -3.81 -4.27
N ALA A 183 -27.18 -3.42 -3.00
CA ALA A 183 -26.58 -4.26 -1.96
C ALA A 183 -27.68 -4.55 -0.96
N GLU A 184 -27.87 -5.83 -0.65
CA GLU A 184 -28.88 -6.24 0.30
C GLU A 184 -28.55 -5.72 1.72
N PRO A 185 -29.58 -5.39 2.52
CA PRO A 185 -29.37 -5.06 3.92
C PRO A 185 -28.70 -6.21 4.68
N VAL A 186 -27.64 -5.90 5.41
CA VAL A 186 -26.93 -6.85 6.29
C VAL A 186 -27.32 -6.51 7.73
N ARG A 187 -27.81 -7.49 8.50
CA ARG A 187 -28.31 -7.28 9.87
C ARG A 187 -27.42 -7.85 10.97
N ASP A 188 -26.44 -8.68 10.61
CA ASP A 188 -25.57 -9.39 11.54
C ASP A 188 -24.22 -8.67 11.72
N LEU A 189 -23.08 -9.32 11.43
CA LEU A 189 -21.75 -8.77 11.64
C LEU A 189 -21.43 -7.68 10.62
N ASN A 190 -21.16 -6.46 11.12
CA ASN A 190 -20.92 -5.24 10.33
C ASN A 190 -22.12 -4.86 9.44
N PRO A 191 -23.25 -4.45 10.06
CA PRO A 191 -24.52 -4.28 9.38
C PRO A 191 -24.47 -3.14 8.35
N VAL A 192 -25.10 -3.39 7.21
CA VAL A 192 -25.25 -2.45 6.11
C VAL A 192 -26.71 -2.04 6.07
N SER A 193 -26.99 -0.79 6.50
CA SER A 193 -28.31 -0.19 6.36
C SER A 193 -28.51 0.32 4.93
N VAL A 194 -29.75 0.18 4.44
CA VAL A 194 -30.19 0.67 3.13
C VAL A 194 -31.35 1.64 3.35
N GLU A 195 -31.26 2.81 2.74
CA GLU A 195 -32.28 3.87 2.75
C GLU A 195 -32.66 4.20 1.30
N VAL A 196 -33.93 4.08 0.94
CA VAL A 196 -34.45 4.49 -0.37
C VAL A 196 -34.88 5.96 -0.25
N LEU A 197 -34.15 6.85 -0.93
CA LEU A 197 -34.35 8.29 -0.78
C LEU A 197 -35.71 8.72 -1.33
N GLY A 198 -36.46 9.44 -0.51
CA GLY A 198 -37.79 9.95 -0.88
C GLY A 198 -38.91 8.91 -0.79
N ALA A 199 -38.66 7.72 -0.23
CA ALA A 199 -39.66 6.69 0.01
C ALA A 199 -40.03 6.61 1.50
N THR A 200 -41.27 6.23 1.79
CA THR A 200 -41.73 5.82 3.11
C THR A 200 -41.12 4.46 3.50
N PRO A 201 -41.11 4.09 4.80
CA PRO A 201 -40.61 2.78 5.23
C PRO A 201 -41.32 1.59 4.55
N ALA A 202 -42.62 1.71 4.27
CA ALA A 202 -43.39 0.68 3.57
C ALA A 202 -42.94 0.56 2.09
N GLU A 203 -42.86 1.69 1.37
CA GLU A 203 -42.39 1.70 -0.02
C GLU A 203 -40.95 1.20 -0.16
N GLN A 204 -40.09 1.51 0.82
CA GLN A 204 -38.74 0.97 0.87
C GLN A 204 -38.75 -0.56 1.04
N ALA A 205 -39.54 -1.08 1.98
CA ALA A 205 -39.64 -2.52 2.21
C ALA A 205 -40.17 -3.25 0.96
N ASP A 206 -41.19 -2.69 0.31
CA ASP A 206 -41.77 -3.22 -0.93
C ASP A 206 -40.75 -3.23 -2.07
N LEU A 207 -39.99 -2.13 -2.25
CA LEU A 207 -38.95 -2.05 -3.28
C LEU A 207 -37.82 -3.06 -3.02
N ILE A 208 -37.39 -3.22 -1.77
CA ILE A 208 -36.34 -4.19 -1.42
C ILE A 208 -36.83 -5.61 -1.68
N ALA A 209 -38.04 -5.97 -1.25
CA ALA A 209 -38.62 -7.29 -1.49
C ALA A 209 -38.80 -7.58 -2.99
N GLU A 210 -39.25 -6.58 -3.77
CA GLU A 210 -39.37 -6.66 -5.22
C GLU A 210 -38.01 -6.93 -5.89
N LEU A 211 -36.95 -6.22 -5.48
CA LEU A 211 -35.60 -6.41 -6.01
C LEU A 211 -35.05 -7.79 -5.66
N GLN A 212 -35.25 -8.26 -4.42
CA GLN A 212 -34.85 -9.60 -4.01
C GLN A 212 -35.56 -10.67 -4.85
N ALA A 213 -36.87 -10.58 -5.01
CA ALA A 213 -37.62 -11.52 -5.85
C ALA A 213 -37.10 -11.55 -7.30
N ALA A 214 -36.76 -10.40 -7.88
CA ALA A 214 -36.22 -10.32 -9.23
C ALA A 214 -34.80 -10.88 -9.35
N LEU A 215 -33.93 -10.62 -8.36
CA LEU A 215 -32.51 -11.00 -8.39
C LEU A 215 -32.28 -12.47 -8.06
N TYR A 216 -33.13 -13.09 -7.24
CA TYR A 216 -33.07 -14.51 -6.89
C TYR A 216 -33.90 -15.40 -7.83
N ALA A 217 -34.50 -14.84 -8.89
CA ALA A 217 -35.22 -15.63 -9.88
C ALA A 217 -34.28 -16.67 -10.56
N PRO A 218 -34.70 -17.92 -10.79
CA PRO A 218 -33.83 -18.98 -11.33
C PRO A 218 -33.18 -18.65 -12.69
N GLU A 219 -33.78 -17.77 -13.49
CA GLU A 219 -33.26 -17.34 -14.79
C GLU A 219 -32.24 -16.19 -14.69
N VAL A 220 -32.07 -15.64 -13.49
CA VAL A 220 -31.21 -14.50 -13.14
C VAL A 220 -30.07 -14.93 -12.21
N PHE A 221 -30.30 -15.94 -11.38
CA PHE A 221 -29.42 -16.34 -10.29
C PHE A 221 -28.64 -17.62 -10.60
N TYR A 222 -27.33 -17.55 -10.43
CA TYR A 222 -26.40 -18.65 -10.63
C TYR A 222 -25.61 -18.93 -9.34
N ILE A 223 -25.47 -20.21 -8.99
CA ILE A 223 -24.63 -20.65 -7.87
C ILE A 223 -23.43 -21.41 -8.43
N HIS A 224 -22.23 -20.86 -8.22
CA HIS A 224 -21.01 -21.53 -8.61
C HIS A 224 -20.58 -22.54 -7.54
N SER A 225 -20.67 -23.82 -7.91
CA SER A 225 -20.13 -24.92 -7.12
C SER A 225 -18.66 -25.12 -7.50
N TRP A 226 -17.77 -24.64 -6.62
CA TRP A 226 -16.33 -24.68 -6.81
C TRP A 226 -15.79 -26.10 -6.94
N GLN A 227 -14.81 -26.28 -7.82
CA GLN A 227 -13.92 -27.45 -7.82
C GLN A 227 -12.48 -27.00 -7.56
N ASP A 228 -11.66 -27.91 -7.02
CA ASP A 228 -10.22 -27.67 -6.88
C ASP A 228 -9.65 -27.26 -8.25
N ASN A 229 -8.86 -26.18 -8.26
CA ASN A 229 -8.27 -25.57 -9.46
C ASN A 229 -9.22 -24.82 -10.40
N ASP A 230 -10.50 -24.62 -10.04
CA ASP A 230 -11.36 -23.73 -10.84
C ASP A 230 -10.79 -22.30 -10.82
N ILE A 231 -10.71 -21.68 -12.00
CA ILE A 231 -10.42 -20.25 -12.17
C ILE A 231 -11.70 -19.58 -12.66
N VAL A 232 -12.09 -18.45 -12.06
CA VAL A 232 -13.32 -17.74 -12.42
C VAL A 232 -13.06 -16.26 -12.67
N LEU A 233 -13.58 -15.75 -13.79
CA LEU A 233 -13.63 -14.32 -14.11
C LEU A 233 -15.09 -13.87 -14.09
N ALA A 234 -15.41 -12.81 -13.34
CA ALA A 234 -16.77 -12.32 -13.18
C ALA A 234 -16.87 -10.81 -13.41
N ASP A 235 -17.81 -10.38 -14.24
CA ASP A 235 -18.13 -8.98 -14.50
C ASP A 235 -18.84 -8.35 -13.29
N ASN A 236 -18.09 -7.57 -12.50
CA ASN A 236 -18.58 -6.93 -11.27
C ASN A 236 -19.54 -5.76 -11.55
N HIS A 237 -19.61 -5.27 -12.79
CA HIS A 237 -20.52 -4.20 -13.16
C HIS A 237 -21.88 -4.70 -13.62
N VAL A 238 -22.04 -5.90 -14.13
CA VAL A 238 -23.38 -6.45 -14.42
C VAL A 238 -23.86 -7.41 -13.33
N LEU A 239 -22.95 -8.10 -12.66
CA LEU A 239 -23.28 -9.07 -11.63
C LEU A 239 -23.33 -8.42 -10.25
N LEU A 240 -24.36 -8.77 -9.48
CA LEU A 240 -24.28 -8.75 -8.03
C LEU A 240 -23.83 -10.14 -7.58
N HIS A 241 -23.04 -10.22 -6.51
CA HIS A 241 -22.54 -11.48 -6.01
C HIS A 241 -22.66 -11.59 -4.50
N GLY A 242 -22.67 -12.82 -4.02
CA GLY A 242 -22.76 -13.18 -2.62
C GLY A 242 -22.16 -14.56 -2.39
N ARG A 243 -22.62 -15.21 -1.33
CA ARG A 243 -22.23 -16.58 -1.00
C ARG A 243 -23.40 -17.25 -0.30
N ASP A 244 -23.64 -18.49 -0.70
CA ASP A 244 -24.56 -19.36 0.01
C ASP A 244 -24.03 -19.66 1.43
N ALA A 245 -24.92 -20.05 2.34
CA ALA A 245 -24.50 -20.48 3.66
C ALA A 245 -23.74 -21.82 3.58
N PHE A 246 -22.74 -22.00 4.43
CA PHE A 246 -22.13 -23.32 4.64
C PHE A 246 -23.02 -24.19 5.52
N LEU A 247 -23.08 -25.48 5.21
CA LEU A 247 -23.58 -26.49 6.16
C LEU A 247 -22.46 -26.94 7.09
N ASN A 248 -21.25 -27.23 6.56
CA ASN A 248 -20.06 -27.51 7.37
C ASN A 248 -18.84 -26.69 6.86
N PRO A 249 -18.35 -25.70 7.62
CA PRO A 249 -17.34 -24.75 7.15
C PRO A 249 -15.88 -25.24 7.28
N ASN A 250 -15.58 -26.48 6.87
CA ASN A 250 -14.30 -27.11 7.22
C ASN A 250 -13.15 -26.82 6.24
N GLU A 251 -13.43 -26.73 4.93
CA GLU A 251 -12.38 -26.62 3.91
C GLU A 251 -12.78 -25.66 2.78
N ARG A 252 -12.24 -24.45 2.75
CA ARG A 252 -12.32 -23.56 1.56
C ARG A 252 -11.17 -22.58 1.54
N HIS A 253 -10.49 -22.49 0.41
CA HIS A 253 -9.43 -21.51 0.15
C HIS A 253 -9.54 -20.99 -1.29
N ILE A 254 -9.97 -19.74 -1.41
CA ILE A 254 -10.08 -19.03 -2.69
C ILE A 254 -9.20 -17.79 -2.64
N GLN A 255 -8.51 -17.51 -3.73
CA GLN A 255 -7.77 -16.27 -3.93
C GLN A 255 -8.53 -15.36 -4.88
N ARG A 256 -8.65 -14.08 -4.53
CA ARG A 256 -9.41 -13.09 -5.31
C ARG A 256 -8.56 -11.85 -5.60
N ILE A 257 -8.51 -11.43 -6.86
CA ILE A 257 -7.97 -10.13 -7.29
C ILE A 257 -9.12 -9.31 -7.88
N ASN A 258 -9.22 -8.06 -7.46
CA ASN A 258 -10.14 -7.08 -8.02
C ASN A 258 -9.41 -6.23 -9.06
N LEU A 259 -9.94 -6.15 -10.28
CA LEU A 259 -9.33 -5.44 -11.39
C LEU A 259 -10.16 -4.22 -11.79
N LEU A 260 -9.51 -3.08 -11.91
CA LEU A 260 -10.06 -1.86 -12.46
C LEU A 260 -9.81 -1.81 -13.97
N ALA A 261 -10.76 -1.23 -14.70
CA ALA A 261 -10.63 -1.05 -16.14
C ALA A 261 -9.46 -0.12 -16.44
N ARG A 262 -8.64 -0.50 -17.41
CA ARG A 262 -7.51 0.32 -17.88
C ARG A 262 -8.03 1.31 -18.93
N PRO A 263 -7.66 2.60 -18.87
CA PRO A 263 -8.01 3.54 -19.93
C PRO A 263 -7.44 3.08 -21.28
N ALA A 264 -8.20 3.25 -22.36
CA ALA A 264 -7.76 2.85 -23.71
C ALA A 264 -6.50 3.62 -24.19
N HIS A 265 -6.26 4.82 -23.66
CA HIS A 265 -5.09 5.62 -23.98
C HIS A 265 -4.37 6.12 -22.73
N GLY A 266 -3.08 5.77 -22.61
CA GLY A 266 -2.18 6.33 -21.61
C GLY A 266 -1.73 7.72 -22.02
N GLY A 267 -2.47 8.75 -21.57
CA GLY A 267 -2.10 10.15 -21.79
C GLY A 267 -1.06 10.67 -20.78
N LEU A 268 -0.71 11.96 -20.92
CA LEU A 268 0.20 12.67 -20.01
C LEU A 268 -0.24 12.54 -18.54
N ALA A 269 -1.55 12.56 -18.26
CA ALA A 269 -2.08 12.40 -16.90
C ALA A 269 -1.70 11.05 -16.27
N GLN A 270 -1.79 9.95 -17.03
CA GLN A 270 -1.41 8.62 -16.55
C GLN A 270 0.10 8.52 -16.35
N PHE A 271 0.88 9.05 -17.29
CA PHE A 271 2.33 9.14 -17.16
C PHE A 271 2.74 9.89 -15.88
N LEU A 272 2.14 11.06 -15.62
CA LEU A 272 2.41 11.86 -14.42
C LEU A 272 1.97 11.16 -13.14
N LYS A 273 0.79 10.53 -13.14
CA LYS A 273 0.29 9.72 -12.01
C LYS A 273 1.30 8.62 -11.65
N ASN A 274 1.68 7.79 -12.61
CA ASN A 274 2.59 6.68 -12.38
C ASN A 274 3.99 7.16 -11.99
N SER A 275 4.47 8.23 -12.63
CA SER A 275 5.75 8.84 -12.28
C SER A 275 5.75 9.35 -10.84
N LYS A 276 4.65 9.98 -10.38
CA LYS A 276 4.49 10.39 -8.98
C LYS A 276 4.46 9.18 -8.04
N THR A 277 3.74 8.12 -8.41
CA THR A 277 3.65 6.88 -7.62
C THR A 277 5.03 6.28 -7.36
N LEU A 278 5.92 6.23 -8.37
CA LEU A 278 7.28 5.68 -8.19
C LEU A 278 8.22 6.55 -7.36
N ARG A 279 7.85 7.80 -7.09
CA ARG A 279 8.62 8.76 -6.27
C ARG A 279 8.21 8.76 -4.79
N ARG A 280 7.27 7.88 -4.42
CA ARG A 280 6.87 7.62 -3.04
C ARG A 280 6.64 8.90 -2.22
N THR A 281 5.90 9.85 -2.79
CA THR A 281 5.69 11.17 -2.19
C THR A 281 5.09 11.15 -0.78
N GLU A 282 4.49 10.03 -0.37
CA GLU A 282 4.08 9.78 1.00
C GLU A 282 5.23 9.86 2.03
N PHE A 283 6.46 9.59 1.62
CA PHE A 283 7.66 9.66 2.47
C PHE A 283 8.22 11.07 2.64
N LEU A 284 7.80 12.03 1.81
CA LEU A 284 8.27 13.41 1.88
C LEU A 284 8.03 14.02 3.28
N ILE A 285 6.94 13.64 3.95
CA ILE A 285 6.65 14.10 5.32
C ILE A 285 7.73 13.65 6.30
N ALA A 286 8.24 12.42 6.17
CA ALA A 286 9.32 11.90 7.00
C ALA A 286 10.70 12.46 6.62
N GLU A 287 10.88 12.86 5.36
CA GLU A 287 12.14 13.43 4.83
C GLU A 287 12.36 14.89 5.25
N ILE A 288 11.29 15.68 5.45
CA ILE A 288 11.39 17.10 5.83
C ILE A 288 12.33 17.30 7.05
N PRO A 289 12.16 16.60 8.19
CA PRO A 289 13.09 16.71 9.31
C PRO A 289 14.54 16.33 8.97
N ILE A 290 14.75 15.30 8.14
CA ILE A 290 16.08 14.85 7.70
C ILE A 290 16.81 15.98 6.98
N PHE A 291 16.09 16.74 6.14
CA PHE A 291 16.69 17.85 5.42
C PHE A 291 16.89 19.08 6.31
N LEU A 292 15.90 19.44 7.13
CA LEU A 292 15.88 20.71 7.86
C LEU A 292 16.70 20.72 9.16
N ILE A 293 16.77 19.62 9.91
CA ILE A 293 17.54 19.55 11.17
C ILE A 293 18.99 20.04 10.97
N PRO A 294 19.81 19.46 10.07
CA PRO A 294 21.19 19.89 9.91
C PRO A 294 21.32 21.32 9.37
N ILE A 295 20.35 21.79 8.58
CA ILE A 295 20.30 23.20 8.12
C ILE A 295 20.11 24.13 9.32
N PHE A 296 19.12 23.89 10.17
CA PHE A 296 18.84 24.71 11.36
C PHE A 296 19.95 24.65 12.39
N LEU A 297 20.58 23.48 12.56
CA LEU A 297 21.74 23.35 13.45
C LEU A 297 22.95 24.14 12.97
N SER A 298 23.08 24.37 11.66
CA SER A 298 24.28 24.98 11.05
C SER A 298 24.11 26.44 10.64
N ALA A 299 22.90 26.88 10.27
CA ALA A 299 22.65 28.22 9.77
C ALA A 299 22.74 29.28 10.88
N GLU A 300 23.35 30.42 10.55
CA GLU A 300 23.60 31.51 11.51
C GLU A 300 22.64 32.70 11.34
N ASP A 301 21.94 32.80 10.21
CA ASP A 301 20.96 33.85 9.97
C ASP A 301 19.82 33.39 9.02
N PHE A 302 18.75 34.18 8.96
CA PHE A 302 17.60 33.95 8.07
C PHE A 302 17.93 34.15 6.58
N ARG A 303 19.06 34.79 6.22
CA ARG A 303 19.38 35.06 4.81
C ARG A 303 19.68 33.76 4.08
N PHE A 304 20.32 32.79 4.74
CA PHE A 304 20.59 31.48 4.15
C PHE A 304 19.30 30.79 3.65
N LEU A 305 18.19 30.93 4.37
CA LEU A 305 16.89 30.35 3.99
C LEU A 305 16.30 30.95 2.70
N LYS A 306 16.87 32.04 2.20
CA LYS A 306 16.47 32.70 0.95
C LYS A 306 17.47 32.48 -0.19
N THR A 307 18.52 31.70 0.02
CA THR A 307 19.58 31.52 -0.98
C THR A 307 19.20 30.49 -2.04
N PRO A 308 19.57 30.70 -3.32
CA PRO A 308 19.41 29.69 -4.36
C PRO A 308 20.11 28.37 -4.03
N VAL A 309 21.26 28.44 -3.34
CA VAL A 309 22.04 27.27 -2.89
C VAL A 309 21.19 26.29 -2.10
N LEU A 310 20.36 26.80 -1.18
CA LEU A 310 19.46 25.96 -0.38
C LEU A 310 18.46 25.22 -1.28
N TYR A 311 17.72 25.93 -2.12
CA TYR A 311 16.64 25.33 -2.92
C TYR A 311 17.15 24.40 -4.02
N VAL A 312 18.26 24.76 -4.69
CA VAL A 312 18.91 23.90 -5.67
C VAL A 312 19.50 22.65 -4.99
N GLY A 313 20.09 22.82 -3.80
CA GLY A 313 20.56 21.71 -2.98
C GLY A 313 19.45 20.75 -2.54
N LEU A 314 18.33 21.30 -2.06
CA LEU A 314 17.14 20.52 -1.68
C LEU A 314 16.54 19.79 -2.88
N ALA A 315 16.51 20.40 -4.07
CA ALA A 315 16.13 19.72 -5.29
C ALA A 315 17.10 18.55 -5.62
N GLY A 316 18.40 18.74 -5.41
CA GLY A 316 19.41 17.71 -5.60
C GLY A 316 19.21 16.50 -4.69
N ILE A 317 19.04 16.70 -3.39
CA ILE A 317 18.81 15.58 -2.46
C ILE A 317 17.46 14.89 -2.72
N TYR A 318 16.42 15.64 -3.07
CA TYR A 318 15.13 15.06 -3.47
C TYR A 318 15.28 14.17 -4.72
N LEU A 319 16.05 14.59 -5.71
CA LEU A 319 16.32 13.76 -6.90
C LEU A 319 17.14 12.50 -6.57
N LEU A 320 18.03 12.55 -5.58
CA LEU A 320 18.74 11.37 -5.07
C LEU A 320 17.79 10.36 -4.41
N PHE A 321 16.85 10.82 -3.58
CA PHE A 321 15.81 9.97 -3.00
C PHE A 321 14.93 9.35 -4.09
N ASN A 322 14.43 10.16 -5.02
CA ASN A 322 13.64 9.68 -6.16
C ASN A 322 14.36 8.59 -6.95
N PHE A 323 15.67 8.73 -7.17
CA PHE A 323 16.47 7.70 -7.84
C PHE A 323 16.46 6.39 -7.04
N GLY A 324 16.72 6.45 -5.73
CA GLY A 324 16.66 5.30 -4.84
C GLY A 324 15.29 4.61 -4.83
N ASP A 325 14.22 5.38 -4.73
CA ASP A 325 12.84 4.88 -4.73
C ASP A 325 12.47 4.19 -6.03
N MET A 326 12.81 4.79 -7.18
CA MET A 326 12.58 4.18 -8.48
C MET A 326 13.39 2.89 -8.64
N VAL A 327 14.65 2.85 -8.17
CA VAL A 327 15.46 1.62 -8.22
C VAL A 327 14.86 0.53 -7.34
N ASN A 328 14.42 0.88 -6.13
CA ASN A 328 13.77 -0.05 -5.22
C ASN A 328 12.49 -0.63 -5.85
N ALA A 329 11.57 0.23 -6.31
CA ALA A 329 10.34 -0.23 -6.95
C ALA A 329 10.62 -1.07 -8.21
N TYR A 330 11.61 -0.69 -9.02
CA TYR A 330 11.96 -1.45 -10.21
C TYR A 330 12.56 -2.83 -9.91
N ALA A 331 13.37 -2.94 -8.85
CA ALA A 331 13.92 -4.20 -8.37
C ALA A 331 12.84 -5.12 -7.83
N ASP A 332 11.98 -4.59 -6.97
CA ASP A 332 10.97 -5.35 -6.23
C ASP A 332 9.68 -5.58 -7.06
N ARG A 333 9.55 -5.02 -8.28
CA ARG A 333 8.35 -5.01 -9.13
C ARG A 333 7.56 -6.32 -9.23
N ARG A 334 8.23 -7.48 -9.17
CA ARG A 334 7.57 -8.81 -9.22
C ARG A 334 6.94 -9.17 -7.88
N VAL A 335 7.66 -8.94 -6.79
CA VAL A 335 7.16 -9.14 -5.41
C VAL A 335 6.07 -8.11 -5.12
N ASP A 336 6.31 -6.86 -5.49
CA ASP A 336 5.36 -5.76 -5.35
C ASP A 336 4.07 -5.98 -6.14
N ALA A 337 4.04 -6.83 -7.18
CA ALA A 337 2.78 -7.19 -7.83
C ALA A 337 1.76 -7.78 -6.84
N VAL A 338 2.23 -8.50 -5.81
CA VAL A 338 1.40 -9.11 -4.77
C VAL A 338 1.09 -8.13 -3.66
N TYR A 339 2.09 -7.42 -3.13
CA TYR A 339 1.95 -6.65 -1.89
C TYR A 339 1.74 -5.14 -2.10
N LYS A 340 2.35 -4.57 -3.14
CA LYS A 340 2.31 -3.14 -3.48
C LYS A 340 1.94 -2.96 -4.96
N SER A 341 0.83 -3.56 -5.35
CA SER A 341 0.39 -3.71 -6.75
C SER A 341 0.31 -2.38 -7.50
N HIS A 342 0.02 -1.28 -6.80
CA HIS A 342 0.08 0.07 -7.38
C HIS A 342 1.48 0.48 -7.89
N LEU A 343 2.57 0.09 -7.21
CA LEU A 343 3.95 0.34 -7.67
C LEU A 343 4.29 -0.53 -8.88
N SER A 344 3.98 -1.83 -8.78
CA SER A 344 4.20 -2.77 -9.89
C SER A 344 3.41 -2.33 -11.14
N ASN A 345 2.16 -1.89 -10.97
CA ASN A 345 1.31 -1.41 -12.06
C ASN A 345 1.82 -0.10 -12.67
N ALA A 346 2.33 0.82 -11.85
CA ALA A 346 2.98 2.03 -12.37
C ALA A 346 4.20 1.69 -13.26
N ILE A 347 5.00 0.68 -12.89
CA ILE A 347 6.13 0.20 -13.73
C ILE A 347 5.63 -0.47 -15.00
N PHE A 348 4.59 -1.30 -14.90
CA PHE A 348 3.99 -1.96 -16.06
C PHE A 348 3.51 -0.93 -17.09
N GLU A 349 2.83 0.12 -16.64
CA GLU A 349 2.29 1.17 -17.51
C GLU A 349 3.32 2.12 -18.08
N LEU A 350 4.32 2.52 -17.29
CA LEU A 350 5.43 3.33 -17.79
C LEU A 350 6.35 2.54 -18.73
N GLY A 351 6.33 1.22 -18.62
CA GLY A 351 7.25 0.32 -19.28
C GLY A 351 8.66 0.40 -18.70
N GLY A 352 9.41 -0.69 -18.86
CA GLY A 352 10.82 -0.75 -18.44
C GLY A 352 11.69 0.39 -19.01
N PRO A 353 11.58 0.74 -20.30
CA PRO A 353 12.31 1.88 -20.88
C PRO A 353 11.94 3.23 -20.24
N GLY A 354 10.65 3.47 -19.96
CA GLY A 354 10.18 4.74 -19.38
C GLY A 354 10.71 4.94 -17.96
N VAL A 355 10.67 3.90 -17.13
CA VAL A 355 11.24 3.96 -15.77
C VAL A 355 12.75 4.19 -15.80
N ARG A 356 13.50 3.49 -16.67
CA ARG A 356 14.95 3.69 -16.82
C ARG A 356 15.31 5.08 -17.33
N TRP A 357 14.51 5.65 -18.23
CA TRP A 357 14.69 7.03 -18.68
C TRP A 357 14.56 8.01 -17.50
N GLN A 358 13.55 7.84 -16.65
CA GLN A 358 13.37 8.70 -15.46
C GLN A 358 14.54 8.58 -14.48
N MET A 359 15.05 7.37 -14.25
CA MET A 359 16.26 7.15 -13.43
C MET A 359 17.45 7.92 -14.01
N ARG A 360 17.68 7.83 -15.33
CA ARG A 360 18.78 8.55 -16.01
C ARG A 360 18.58 10.07 -15.94
N ALA A 361 17.36 10.55 -16.08
CA ALA A 361 17.03 11.97 -15.94
C ALA A 361 17.32 12.48 -14.52
N SER A 362 16.96 11.71 -13.48
CA SER A 362 17.32 12.04 -12.09
C SER A 362 18.83 12.09 -11.87
N VAL A 363 19.59 11.14 -12.44
CA VAL A 363 21.06 11.15 -12.41
C VAL A 363 21.61 12.39 -13.12
N ALA A 364 21.17 12.67 -14.35
CA ALA A 364 21.63 13.85 -15.10
C ALA A 364 21.32 15.16 -14.36
N GLY A 365 20.12 15.29 -13.78
CA GLY A 365 19.75 16.45 -12.97
C GLY A 365 20.63 16.61 -11.74
N THR A 366 20.96 15.51 -11.05
CA THR A 366 21.84 15.55 -9.87
C THR A 366 23.30 15.81 -10.24
N VAL A 367 23.79 15.38 -11.41
CA VAL A 367 25.09 15.80 -11.97
C VAL A 367 25.13 17.32 -12.15
N LEU A 368 24.14 17.90 -12.84
CA LEU A 368 24.09 19.33 -13.11
C LEU A 368 24.03 20.15 -11.82
N ILE A 369 23.20 19.72 -10.87
CA ILE A 369 23.10 20.35 -9.55
C ILE A 369 24.43 20.23 -8.79
N SER A 370 25.07 19.06 -8.78
CA SER A 370 26.36 18.88 -8.11
C SER A 370 27.46 19.75 -8.71
N ILE A 371 27.52 19.90 -10.04
CA ILE A 371 28.47 20.79 -10.72
C ILE A 371 28.18 22.24 -10.32
N TRP A 372 26.92 22.68 -10.43
CA TRP A 372 26.52 24.03 -10.09
C TRP A 372 26.83 24.38 -8.63
N LEU A 373 26.49 23.49 -7.68
CA LEU A 373 26.80 23.65 -6.26
C LEU A 373 28.31 23.76 -6.04
N THR A 374 29.09 22.89 -6.68
CA THR A 374 30.55 22.90 -6.55
C THR A 374 31.16 24.20 -7.05
N GLN A 375 30.75 24.67 -8.24
CA GLN A 375 31.25 25.90 -8.84
C GLN A 375 30.82 27.14 -8.05
N HIS A 376 29.54 27.22 -7.66
CA HIS A 376 28.97 28.41 -7.03
C HIS A 376 29.41 28.58 -5.57
N THR A 377 29.69 27.48 -4.86
CA THR A 377 30.10 27.51 -3.44
C THR A 377 31.59 27.24 -3.22
N GLY A 378 32.33 26.80 -4.24
CA GLY A 378 33.73 26.36 -4.12
C GLY A 378 33.92 25.04 -3.35
N ARG A 379 32.85 24.27 -3.17
CA ARG A 379 32.78 23.09 -2.29
C ARG A 379 32.76 21.79 -3.09
N TRP A 380 33.94 21.19 -3.29
CA TRP A 380 34.08 19.97 -4.10
C TRP A 380 33.37 18.74 -3.53
N GLN A 381 33.05 18.71 -2.23
CA GLN A 381 32.48 17.53 -1.56
C GLN A 381 31.07 17.15 -2.04
N PHE A 382 30.35 18.02 -2.76
CA PHE A 382 29.07 17.65 -3.37
C PHE A 382 29.22 16.54 -4.42
N VAL A 383 30.36 16.46 -5.12
CA VAL A 383 30.64 15.41 -6.10
C VAL A 383 30.66 14.02 -5.45
N PRO A 384 31.56 13.72 -4.47
CA PRO A 384 31.57 12.41 -3.84
C PRO A 384 30.28 12.12 -3.05
N LEU A 385 29.65 13.11 -2.41
CA LEU A 385 28.37 12.90 -1.72
C LEU A 385 27.27 12.41 -2.67
N THR A 386 27.20 13.00 -3.87
CA THR A 386 26.24 12.61 -4.91
C THR A 386 26.55 11.20 -5.45
N LEU A 387 27.83 10.90 -5.74
CA LEU A 387 28.25 9.58 -6.22
C LEU A 387 27.97 8.47 -5.21
N ILE A 388 28.28 8.72 -3.93
CA ILE A 388 27.97 7.79 -2.83
C ILE A 388 26.46 7.61 -2.70
N GLY A 389 25.68 8.70 -2.81
CA GLY A 389 24.22 8.66 -2.78
C GLY A 389 23.64 7.73 -3.85
N TRP A 390 24.05 7.86 -5.11
CA TRP A 390 23.62 6.93 -6.16
C TRP A 390 24.10 5.50 -5.91
N ALA A 391 25.36 5.32 -5.51
CA ALA A 391 25.92 4.00 -5.26
C ALA A 391 25.14 3.26 -4.16
N LEU A 392 24.88 3.92 -3.03
CA LEU A 392 24.09 3.35 -1.94
C LEU A 392 22.62 3.12 -2.35
N GLY A 393 21.98 4.11 -2.98
CA GLY A 393 20.60 3.98 -3.45
C GLY A 393 20.40 2.83 -4.43
N PHE A 394 21.35 2.63 -5.34
CA PHE A 394 21.33 1.52 -6.29
C PHE A 394 21.64 0.17 -5.63
N GLN A 395 22.76 0.09 -4.90
CA GLN A 395 23.23 -1.15 -4.29
C GLN A 395 22.37 -1.61 -3.11
N TYR A 396 21.50 -0.76 -2.57
CA TYR A 396 20.54 -1.17 -1.54
C TYR A 396 19.61 -2.26 -2.07
N SER A 397 19.06 -2.06 -3.28
CA SER A 397 18.08 -2.97 -3.88
C SER A 397 18.64 -3.84 -5.00
N TRP A 398 19.80 -3.51 -5.58
CA TRP A 398 20.34 -4.22 -6.74
C TRP A 398 21.70 -4.89 -6.47
N ARG A 399 21.99 -5.92 -7.29
CA ARG A 399 23.27 -6.65 -7.28
C ARG A 399 24.44 -5.78 -7.78
N PRO A 400 25.70 -6.10 -7.41
CA PRO A 400 26.13 -7.30 -6.70
C PRO A 400 25.99 -7.26 -5.18
N ILE A 401 25.96 -6.08 -4.56
CA ILE A 401 25.94 -6.00 -3.09
C ILE A 401 24.54 -6.33 -2.57
N HIS A 402 23.49 -5.68 -3.07
CA HIS A 402 22.10 -5.90 -2.63
C HIS A 402 21.95 -5.83 -1.10
N PHE A 403 22.27 -4.66 -0.51
CA PHE A 403 22.35 -4.49 0.96
C PHE A 403 21.07 -4.91 1.70
N LYS A 404 19.88 -4.77 1.09
CA LYS A 404 18.61 -5.24 1.64
C LYS A 404 18.66 -6.70 2.10
N SER A 405 19.48 -7.53 1.45
CA SER A 405 19.64 -8.96 1.73
C SER A 405 21.06 -9.32 2.22
N ARG A 406 21.73 -8.43 2.99
CA ARG A 406 23.10 -8.64 3.52
C ARG A 406 23.18 -8.64 5.05
N GLY A 407 22.18 -9.21 5.70
CA GLY A 407 22.11 -9.34 7.15
C GLY A 407 22.24 -7.99 7.83
N LEU A 408 23.17 -7.87 8.77
CA LEU A 408 23.40 -6.63 9.53
C LEU A 408 23.83 -5.43 8.68
N TRP A 409 24.47 -5.65 7.53
CA TRP A 409 24.86 -4.57 6.62
C TRP A 409 23.66 -3.81 6.06
N GLN A 410 22.46 -4.42 6.08
CA GLN A 410 21.22 -3.73 5.74
C GLN A 410 21.03 -2.49 6.62
N LEU A 411 21.25 -2.60 7.94
CA LEU A 411 21.01 -1.50 8.89
C LEU A 411 21.98 -0.36 8.65
N SER A 412 23.26 -0.67 8.41
CA SER A 412 24.29 0.34 8.12
C SER A 412 24.03 1.05 6.79
N ALA A 413 23.64 0.31 5.75
CA ALA A 413 23.29 0.89 4.46
C ALA A 413 22.04 1.78 4.56
N LEU A 414 21.00 1.32 5.27
CA LEU A 414 19.77 2.09 5.53
C LEU A 414 20.06 3.38 6.30
N TRP A 415 20.87 3.28 7.36
CA TRP A 415 21.35 4.42 8.14
C TRP A 415 22.07 5.45 7.26
N ALA A 416 22.98 4.99 6.40
CA ALA A 416 23.76 5.86 5.52
C ALA A 416 22.91 6.51 4.42
N VAL A 417 22.04 5.74 3.76
CA VAL A 417 21.32 6.20 2.56
C VAL A 417 20.10 7.07 2.87
N ILE A 418 19.37 6.79 3.96
CA ILE A 418 18.13 7.52 4.30
C ILE A 418 18.39 8.64 5.32
N PHE A 419 19.32 8.46 6.27
CA PHE A 419 19.47 9.38 7.39
C PHE A 419 20.80 10.14 7.37
N PHE A 420 21.91 9.48 7.70
CA PHE A 420 23.18 10.16 7.94
C PHE A 420 23.73 10.85 6.69
N GLY A 421 23.75 10.16 5.54
CA GLY A 421 24.23 10.72 4.27
C GLY A 421 23.44 11.95 3.83
N PRO A 422 22.09 11.87 3.76
CA PRO A 422 21.25 13.03 3.46
C PRO A 422 21.43 14.19 4.44
N MET A 423 21.55 13.92 5.75
CA MET A 423 21.79 14.98 6.73
C MET A 423 23.17 15.63 6.58
N ALA A 424 24.20 14.83 6.25
CA ALA A 424 25.53 15.35 5.94
C ALA A 424 25.53 16.19 4.66
N TYR A 425 24.77 15.78 3.64
CA TYR A 425 24.58 16.52 2.40
C TYR A 425 23.90 17.87 2.65
N THR A 426 22.77 17.90 3.36
CA THR A 426 22.04 19.16 3.60
C THR A 426 22.76 20.09 4.59
N GLY A 427 23.49 19.55 5.57
CA GLY A 427 24.42 20.34 6.39
C GLY A 427 25.55 20.98 5.57
N SER A 428 26.00 20.29 4.52
CA SER A 428 27.03 20.78 3.59
C SER A 428 26.53 21.91 2.67
N LEU A 429 25.21 22.14 2.59
CA LEU A 429 24.65 23.32 1.92
C LEU A 429 24.97 24.59 2.69
N VAL A 430 25.00 24.52 4.03
CA VAL A 430 25.31 25.67 4.89
C VAL A 430 26.81 25.87 5.02
N THR A 431 27.54 24.80 5.38
CA THR A 431 28.97 24.82 5.70
C THR A 431 29.76 23.93 4.75
N ARG A 432 31.08 24.11 4.60
CA ARG A 432 31.88 23.19 3.76
C ARG A 432 31.87 21.77 4.32
N PHE A 433 32.08 21.63 5.62
CA PHE A 433 31.87 20.36 6.31
C PHE A 433 31.03 20.64 7.56
N PRO A 434 29.95 19.87 7.80
CA PRO A 434 29.17 20.03 9.01
C PRO A 434 30.04 19.87 10.26
N LYS A 435 29.77 20.67 11.29
CA LYS A 435 30.51 20.60 12.56
C LYS A 435 30.38 19.18 13.16
N PRO A 436 31.39 18.66 13.88
CA PRO A 436 31.32 17.33 14.49
C PRO A 436 30.06 17.10 15.32
N ALA A 437 29.61 18.10 16.08
CA ALA A 437 28.37 18.00 16.87
C ALA A 437 27.11 17.78 16.01
N VAL A 438 27.06 18.35 14.80
CA VAL A 438 25.95 18.14 13.85
C VAL A 438 26.01 16.72 13.28
N LEU A 439 27.20 16.22 12.94
CA LEU A 439 27.39 14.85 12.46
C LEU A 439 27.08 13.81 13.55
N THR A 440 27.48 14.05 14.79
CA THR A 440 27.14 13.19 15.94
C THR A 440 25.63 13.13 16.15
N LEU A 441 24.95 14.27 16.09
CA LEU A 441 23.50 14.31 16.20
C LEU A 441 22.82 13.59 15.02
N ALA A 442 23.30 13.81 13.78
CA ALA A 442 22.79 13.11 12.61
C ALA A 442 22.98 11.59 12.70
N ALA A 443 24.13 11.14 13.23
CA ALA A 443 24.42 9.73 13.44
C ALA A 443 23.47 9.11 14.48
N ALA A 444 23.32 9.76 15.64
CA ALA A 444 22.41 9.33 16.70
C ALA A 444 20.94 9.35 16.22
N TYR A 445 20.53 10.39 15.50
CA TYR A 445 19.20 10.50 14.90
C TYR A 445 18.95 9.36 13.92
N GLY A 446 19.90 9.08 13.02
CA GLY A 446 19.78 7.98 12.08
C GLY A 446 19.64 6.62 12.78
N LEU A 447 20.39 6.38 13.85
CA LEU A 447 20.28 5.13 14.63
C LEU A 447 18.92 5.02 15.31
N LEU A 448 18.40 6.12 15.88
CA LEU A 448 17.06 6.17 16.45
C LEU A 448 16.00 5.81 15.40
N GLN A 449 16.06 6.42 14.21
CA GLN A 449 15.10 6.16 13.14
C GLN A 449 15.23 4.74 12.57
N VAL A 450 16.44 4.21 12.40
CA VAL A 450 16.65 2.81 12.01
C VAL A 450 16.08 1.85 13.05
N GLY A 451 16.26 2.14 14.34
CA GLY A 451 15.64 1.37 15.42
C GLY A 451 14.12 1.37 15.33
N VAL A 452 13.49 2.49 14.96
CA VAL A 452 12.04 2.53 14.70
C VAL A 452 11.65 1.70 13.47
N LEU A 453 12.42 1.74 12.38
CA LEU A 453 12.15 0.97 11.16
C LEU A 453 12.32 -0.55 11.32
N MET A 454 13.07 -1.01 12.32
CA MET A 454 13.23 -2.44 12.56
C MET A 454 11.91 -3.16 12.83
N LEU A 455 10.92 -2.51 13.47
CA LEU A 455 9.58 -3.08 13.63
C LEU A 455 8.93 -3.34 12.28
N ASN A 456 9.02 -2.38 11.34
CA ASN A 456 8.47 -2.54 10.00
C ASN A 456 9.14 -3.68 9.23
N ASN A 457 10.47 -3.80 9.31
CA ASN A 457 11.17 -4.92 8.70
C ASN A 457 10.82 -6.28 9.36
N ALA A 458 10.40 -6.28 10.63
CA ALA A 458 10.05 -7.50 11.35
C ALA A 458 8.62 -7.99 11.08
N GLU A 459 7.74 -7.10 10.62
CA GLU A 459 6.43 -7.49 10.06
C GLU A 459 6.59 -8.44 8.88
N ASP A 460 7.63 -8.23 8.07
CA ASP A 460 7.91 -9.03 6.87
C ASP A 460 8.78 -10.26 7.15
N TYR A 461 9.10 -10.58 8.41
CA TYR A 461 10.07 -11.64 8.77
C TYR A 461 9.77 -13.00 8.12
N THR A 462 8.52 -13.47 8.22
CA THR A 462 8.12 -14.77 7.67
C THR A 462 8.19 -14.79 6.15
N GLU A 463 7.75 -13.70 5.51
CA GLU A 463 7.78 -13.53 4.06
C GLU A 463 9.20 -13.43 3.52
N ASP A 464 10.05 -12.61 4.15
CA ASP A 464 11.46 -12.43 3.78
C ASP A 464 12.23 -13.75 3.88
N ARG A 465 12.02 -14.50 4.97
CA ARG A 465 12.64 -15.80 5.16
C ARG A 465 12.20 -16.80 4.09
N ALA A 466 10.90 -16.85 3.78
CA ALA A 466 10.36 -17.71 2.73
C ALA A 466 10.86 -17.31 1.33
N ALA A 467 11.09 -16.02 1.09
CA ALA A 467 11.65 -15.50 -0.14
C ALA A 467 13.17 -15.66 -0.25
N GLY A 468 13.84 -16.23 0.76
CA GLY A 468 15.30 -16.39 0.80
C GLY A 468 16.05 -15.07 0.97
N LEU A 469 15.39 -14.00 1.44
CA LEU A 469 16.03 -12.73 1.75
C LEU A 469 16.73 -12.81 3.10
N HIS A 470 18.01 -12.47 3.13
CA HIS A 470 18.79 -12.43 4.36
C HIS A 470 18.80 -11.01 4.93
N THR A 471 17.66 -10.55 5.45
CA THR A 471 17.55 -9.23 6.10
C THR A 471 18.20 -9.23 7.48
N ALA A 472 18.38 -8.05 8.08
CA ALA A 472 18.92 -7.92 9.44
C ALA A 472 18.02 -8.64 10.47
N ILE A 473 16.71 -8.66 10.25
CA ILE A 473 15.77 -9.36 11.14
C ILE A 473 15.93 -10.87 10.97
N VAL A 474 16.04 -11.37 9.74
CA VAL A 474 16.32 -12.79 9.47
C VAL A 474 17.67 -13.24 10.07
N ALA A 475 18.71 -12.41 9.95
CA ALA A 475 20.04 -12.74 10.45
C ALA A 475 20.13 -12.78 12.00
N LEU A 476 19.41 -11.90 12.68
CA LEU A 476 19.41 -11.82 14.15
C LEU A 476 18.39 -12.76 14.80
N GLY A 477 17.31 -13.10 14.08
CA GLY A 477 16.13 -13.76 14.62
C GLY A 477 15.13 -12.77 15.22
N LEU A 478 13.83 -13.05 15.07
CA LEU A 478 12.74 -12.11 15.31
C LEU A 478 12.78 -11.45 16.71
N HIS A 479 12.77 -12.25 17.78
CA HIS A 479 12.75 -11.73 19.16
C HIS A 479 14.01 -10.95 19.52
N ARG A 480 15.18 -11.41 19.04
CA ARG A 480 16.45 -10.70 19.27
C ARG A 480 16.44 -9.35 18.56
N SER A 481 15.95 -9.30 17.32
CA SER A 481 15.79 -8.05 16.58
C SER A 481 14.91 -7.05 17.29
N MET A 482 13.80 -7.47 17.90
CA MET A 482 12.91 -6.55 18.63
C MET A 482 13.53 -6.03 19.93
N ARG A 483 14.36 -6.82 20.60
CA ARG A 483 15.19 -6.34 21.73
C ARG A 483 16.27 -5.36 21.27
N VAL A 484 16.94 -5.65 20.15
CA VAL A 484 17.94 -4.74 19.55
C VAL A 484 17.27 -3.44 19.12
N ALA A 485 16.09 -3.49 18.50
CA ALA A 485 15.32 -2.31 18.11
C ALA A 485 15.00 -1.43 19.33
N GLN A 486 14.49 -2.03 20.42
CA GLN A 486 14.24 -1.32 21.67
C GLN A 486 15.51 -0.65 22.21
N ALA A 487 16.61 -1.42 22.35
CA ALA A 487 17.88 -0.90 22.85
C ALA A 487 18.43 0.24 21.98
N LEU A 488 18.33 0.10 20.65
CA LEU A 488 18.77 1.10 19.70
C LEU A 488 17.93 2.38 19.82
N THR A 489 16.60 2.27 19.88
CA THR A 489 15.73 3.45 20.04
C THR A 489 15.93 4.16 21.37
N SER A 490 16.04 3.44 22.48
CA SER A 490 16.26 4.04 23.80
C SER A 490 17.64 4.67 23.90
N GLY A 491 18.70 3.92 23.55
CA GLY A 491 20.08 4.40 23.61
C GLY A 491 20.34 5.56 22.66
N ALA A 492 19.96 5.42 21.39
CA ALA A 492 20.12 6.50 20.41
C ALA A 492 19.24 7.71 20.74
N GLY A 493 18.02 7.50 21.26
CA GLY A 493 17.15 8.58 21.72
C GLY A 493 17.78 9.42 22.84
N LEU A 494 18.41 8.76 23.83
CA LEU A 494 19.17 9.45 24.87
C LEU A 494 20.38 10.20 24.30
N LEU A 495 21.08 9.63 23.31
CA LEU A 495 22.19 10.31 22.63
C LEU A 495 21.72 11.55 21.85
N VAL A 496 20.56 11.50 21.20
CA VAL A 496 19.96 12.66 20.51
C VAL A 496 19.62 13.76 21.54
N LEU A 497 18.97 13.40 22.65
CA LEU A 497 18.66 14.34 23.74
C LEU A 497 19.93 14.96 24.32
N GLY A 498 20.95 14.16 24.61
CA GLY A 498 22.24 14.61 25.10
C GLY A 498 22.97 15.52 24.11
N SER A 499 22.87 15.23 22.81
CA SER A 499 23.45 16.05 21.74
C SER A 499 22.78 17.43 21.66
N PHE A 500 21.44 17.48 21.74
CA PHE A 500 20.73 18.76 21.80
C PHE A 500 21.04 19.53 23.09
N ALA A 501 21.05 18.87 24.25
CA ALA A 501 21.41 19.51 25.52
C ALA A 501 22.83 20.08 25.49
N TYR A 502 23.78 19.36 24.91
CA TYR A 502 25.14 19.84 24.66
C TYR A 502 25.15 21.08 23.77
N LEU A 503 24.44 21.05 22.64
CA LEU A 503 24.34 22.19 21.72
C LEU A 503 23.69 23.41 22.37
N PHE A 504 22.61 23.22 23.14
CA PHE A 504 21.91 24.28 23.85
C PHE A 504 22.82 24.94 24.89
N ARG A 505 23.63 24.13 25.59
CA ARG A 505 24.62 24.60 26.56
C ARG A 505 25.78 25.32 25.89
N ALA A 506 26.33 24.74 24.81
CA ALA A 506 27.44 25.33 24.05
C ALA A 506 27.05 26.71 23.49
N GLU A 507 25.81 26.83 23.04
CA GLU A 507 25.26 28.11 22.59
C GLU A 507 24.84 29.00 23.76
N LYS A 508 24.83 28.58 25.03
CA LYS A 508 24.38 29.41 26.19
C LYS A 508 22.91 29.83 26.11
N LEU A 509 22.01 28.92 25.74
CA LEU A 509 20.57 29.20 25.71
C LEU A 509 20.00 29.38 27.14
N PRO A 510 18.95 30.21 27.31
CA PRO A 510 18.28 30.36 28.61
C PRO A 510 17.63 29.04 29.05
N LYS A 511 17.50 28.83 30.36
CA LYS A 511 16.91 27.60 30.93
C LYS A 511 15.52 27.28 30.36
N ALA A 512 14.70 28.29 30.09
CA ALA A 512 13.38 28.12 29.48
C ALA A 512 13.42 27.40 28.12
N ALA A 513 14.48 27.61 27.32
CA ALA A 513 14.60 26.99 26.01
C ALA A 513 14.76 25.46 26.11
N TYR A 514 15.32 24.93 27.20
CA TYR A 514 15.44 23.48 27.41
C TYR A 514 14.07 22.78 27.50
N GLY A 515 12.99 23.53 27.75
CA GLY A 515 11.62 23.02 27.63
C GLY A 515 11.30 22.45 26.24
N ALA A 516 11.99 22.91 25.19
CA ALA A 516 11.86 22.36 23.83
C ALA A 516 12.33 20.90 23.70
N LEU A 517 13.08 20.37 24.68
CA LEU A 517 13.51 18.97 24.71
C LEU A 517 12.46 18.05 25.34
N LEU A 518 11.47 18.58 26.06
CA LEU A 518 10.43 17.77 26.71
C LEU A 518 9.58 16.98 25.70
N PRO A 519 9.11 17.56 24.58
CA PRO A 519 8.39 16.79 23.57
C PRO A 519 9.23 15.65 22.97
N LEU A 520 10.52 15.88 22.75
CA LEU A 520 11.44 14.84 22.25
C LEU A 520 11.66 13.73 23.29
N ALA A 521 11.85 14.10 24.56
CA ALA A 521 11.96 13.13 25.65
C ALA A 521 10.69 12.28 25.77
N GLY A 522 9.51 12.91 25.68
CA GLY A 522 8.23 12.24 25.64
C GLY A 522 8.09 11.30 24.43
N ALA A 523 8.53 11.73 23.24
CA ALA A 523 8.50 10.89 22.03
C ALA A 523 9.43 9.68 22.15
N VAL A 524 10.65 9.85 22.68
CA VAL A 524 11.59 8.73 22.92
C VAL A 524 11.02 7.75 23.94
N ALA A 525 10.45 8.25 25.05
CA ALA A 525 9.81 7.40 26.06
C ALA A 525 8.60 6.65 25.50
N TYR A 526 7.77 7.32 24.69
CA TYR A 526 6.62 6.73 24.02
C TYR A 526 7.02 5.57 23.09
N VAL A 527 8.07 5.74 22.28
CA VAL A 527 8.59 4.67 21.41
C VAL A 527 9.18 3.53 22.24
N ALA A 528 9.96 3.84 23.29
CA ALA A 528 10.58 2.84 24.15
C ALA A 528 9.53 1.96 24.87
N GLN A 529 8.50 2.56 25.47
CA GLN A 529 7.36 1.84 26.06
C GLN A 529 6.57 1.04 25.02
N GLY A 530 6.45 1.60 23.80
CA GLY A 530 5.85 0.94 22.67
C GLY A 530 6.55 -0.38 22.34
N TYR A 531 7.88 -0.37 22.25
CA TYR A 531 8.69 -1.56 22.04
C TYR A 531 8.64 -2.52 23.23
N GLU A 532 8.71 -2.02 24.46
CA GLU A 532 8.60 -2.87 25.67
C GLU A 532 7.28 -3.65 25.67
N THR A 533 6.18 -2.98 25.34
CA THR A 533 4.85 -3.60 25.23
C THR A 533 4.82 -4.69 24.17
N VAL A 534 5.41 -4.42 22.99
CA VAL A 534 5.49 -5.40 21.89
C VAL A 534 6.36 -6.59 22.30
N ASN A 535 7.56 -6.34 22.83
CA ASN A 535 8.49 -7.38 23.29
C ASN A 535 7.86 -8.30 24.34
N ARG A 536 7.12 -7.74 25.29
CA ARG A 536 6.39 -8.53 26.30
C ARG A 536 5.30 -9.40 25.68
N LYS A 537 4.57 -8.89 24.69
CA LYS A 537 3.49 -9.64 24.01
C LYS A 537 4.02 -10.81 23.18
N ILE A 538 5.20 -10.69 22.60
CA ILE A 538 5.77 -11.74 21.73
C ILE A 538 6.73 -12.69 22.45
N ALA A 539 7.05 -12.44 23.73
CA ALA A 539 8.14 -13.10 24.44
C ALA A 539 8.05 -14.64 24.40
N ASP A 540 6.85 -15.17 24.61
CA ASP A 540 6.57 -16.61 24.70
C ASP A 540 5.91 -17.17 23.43
N LEU A 541 5.79 -16.35 22.37
CA LEU A 541 5.21 -16.75 21.09
C LEU A 541 6.28 -17.31 20.16
N ASP A 542 5.91 -18.30 19.34
CA ASP A 542 6.72 -18.72 18.21
C ASP A 542 6.84 -17.61 17.14
N GLU A 543 7.71 -17.80 16.16
CA GLU A 543 7.97 -16.78 15.12
C GLU A 543 6.72 -16.41 14.31
N VAL A 544 5.83 -17.37 14.04
CA VAL A 544 4.64 -17.15 13.20
C VAL A 544 3.60 -16.33 13.96
N ALA A 545 3.31 -16.73 15.20
CA ALA A 545 2.38 -16.02 16.07
C ALA A 545 2.93 -14.63 16.45
N ALA A 546 4.23 -14.52 16.71
CA ALA A 546 4.88 -13.23 16.96
C ALA A 546 4.76 -12.29 15.76
N THR A 547 5.05 -12.76 14.53
CA THR A 547 4.91 -11.93 13.32
C THR A 547 3.47 -11.44 13.12
N ALA A 548 2.44 -12.24 13.45
CA ALA A 548 1.06 -11.79 13.40
C ALA A 548 0.80 -10.60 14.35
N VAL A 549 1.30 -10.68 15.59
CA VAL A 549 1.23 -9.57 16.56
C VAL A 549 1.98 -8.33 16.05
N LEU A 550 3.13 -8.50 15.42
CA LEU A 550 3.90 -7.37 14.86
C LEU A 550 3.12 -6.66 13.74
N LYS A 551 2.49 -7.42 12.83
CA LYS A 551 1.64 -6.87 11.75
C LYS A 551 0.47 -6.04 12.30
N GLU A 552 -0.16 -6.46 13.40
CA GLU A 552 -1.20 -5.66 14.06
C GLU A 552 -0.68 -4.33 14.62
N ASN A 553 0.61 -4.26 14.95
CA ASN A 553 1.25 -3.08 15.52
C ASN A 553 1.95 -2.21 14.47
N GLY A 554 1.97 -2.59 13.19
CA GLY A 554 2.75 -1.90 12.16
C GLY A 554 2.35 -0.43 11.93
N MET A 555 1.08 -0.10 12.17
CA MET A 555 0.58 1.29 12.11
C MET A 555 1.21 2.22 13.16
N ARG A 556 1.94 1.70 14.14
CA ARG A 556 2.73 2.49 15.10
C ARG A 556 3.98 3.08 14.47
N VAL A 557 4.60 2.42 13.49
CA VAL A 557 5.88 2.85 12.90
C VAL A 557 5.79 4.27 12.30
N PRO A 558 4.80 4.61 11.43
CA PRO A 558 4.67 5.96 10.91
C PRO A 558 4.43 7.02 12.02
N GLN A 559 3.77 6.64 13.12
CA GLN A 559 3.55 7.54 14.25
C GLN A 559 4.84 7.79 15.03
N TRP A 560 5.62 6.73 15.27
CA TRP A 560 6.91 6.79 15.97
C TRP A 560 7.96 7.57 15.19
N LEU A 561 8.05 7.36 13.88
CA LEU A 561 8.91 8.13 12.99
C LEU A 561 8.56 9.62 13.08
N LYS A 562 7.28 9.97 12.88
CA LYS A 562 6.84 11.38 12.94
C LYS A 562 7.09 12.00 14.31
N ALA A 563 6.74 11.30 15.40
CA ALA A 563 6.90 11.82 16.75
C ALA A 563 8.36 12.17 17.05
N THR A 564 9.29 11.24 16.79
CA THR A 564 10.72 11.46 17.05
C THR A 564 11.36 12.45 16.06
N ALA A 565 10.95 12.43 14.79
CA ALA A 565 11.49 13.31 13.76
C ALA A 565 11.08 14.78 13.95
N TYR A 566 9.79 15.06 14.15
CA TYR A 566 9.29 16.43 14.27
C TYR A 566 9.62 17.06 15.63
N THR A 567 9.70 16.27 16.71
CA THR A 567 10.17 16.80 17.99
C THR A 567 11.68 17.09 17.98
N SER A 568 12.48 16.31 17.24
CA SER A 568 13.89 16.66 16.96
C SER A 568 14.00 17.95 16.12
N LEU A 569 13.15 18.10 15.11
CA LEU A 569 13.09 19.33 14.31
C LEU A 569 12.68 20.55 15.15
N LEU A 570 11.73 20.39 16.07
CA LEU A 570 11.37 21.45 17.02
C LEU A 570 12.57 21.90 17.86
N ALA A 571 13.33 20.96 18.44
CA ALA A 571 14.53 21.27 19.21
C ALA A 571 15.59 22.01 18.35
N ALA A 572 15.82 21.55 17.11
CA ALA A 572 16.71 22.23 16.17
C ALA A 572 16.22 23.64 15.81
N SER A 573 14.89 23.83 15.68
CA SER A 573 14.29 25.11 15.34
C SER A 573 14.41 26.13 16.47
N VAL A 574 14.28 25.70 17.73
CA VAL A 574 14.51 26.55 18.90
C VAL A 574 15.96 26.98 18.99
N LEU A 575 16.91 26.07 18.73
CA LEU A 575 18.33 26.41 18.66
C LEU A 575 18.61 27.45 17.57
N PHE A 576 18.06 27.24 16.38
CA PHE A 576 18.19 28.16 15.25
C PHE A 576 17.61 29.54 15.57
N ALA A 577 16.37 29.60 16.06
CA ALA A 577 15.72 30.85 16.45
C ALA A 577 16.54 31.60 17.51
N ALA A 578 17.02 30.88 18.54
CA ALA A 578 17.86 31.47 19.59
C ALA A 578 19.20 31.99 19.07
N ARG A 579 19.77 31.39 18.02
CA ARG A 579 21.00 31.88 17.39
C ARG A 579 20.76 33.14 16.58
N VAL A 580 19.71 33.15 15.76
CA VAL A 580 19.43 34.25 14.83
C VAL A 580 18.87 35.50 15.53
N LEU A 581 18.14 35.33 16.64
CA LEU A 581 17.58 36.44 17.41
C LEU A 581 18.57 37.09 18.39
N ARG A 582 19.80 36.57 18.50
CA ARG A 582 20.82 37.21 19.36
C ARG A 582 21.18 38.58 18.82
N PRO A 583 21.23 39.62 19.68
CA PRO A 583 21.83 40.88 19.28
C PRO A 583 23.28 40.63 18.88
N LYS A 584 23.64 40.97 17.64
CA LYS A 584 25.03 40.93 17.20
C LYS A 584 25.80 41.99 17.99
N PRO A 585 27.01 41.70 18.50
CA PRO A 585 27.82 42.72 19.14
C PRO A 585 28.00 43.88 18.14
N ALA A 586 27.84 45.12 18.62
CA ALA A 586 28.16 46.29 17.84
C ALA A 586 29.61 46.16 17.39
N LEU A 587 29.87 46.29 16.08
CA LEU A 587 31.22 46.38 15.54
C LEU A 587 31.89 47.57 16.24
N ALA A 588 32.83 47.27 17.14
CA ALA A 588 33.68 48.24 17.79
C ALA A 588 34.83 48.64 16.88
#